data_AF-A0A517W3G3-F1
#
_entry.id   AF-A0A517W3G3-F1
#
_cell.length_a   1.000
_cell.length_b   1.000
_cell.length_c   1.000
_cell.angle_alpha   90.00
_cell.angle_beta   90.00
_cell.angle_gamma   90.00
#
_symmetry.space_group_name_H-M   'P 1'
#
loop_
_entity.id
_entity.type
_entity.pdbx_description
1 polymer ?
#
loop_
_entity_poly.entity_id
_entity_poly.type
_entity_poly.pdbx_seq_one_letter_code
_entity_poly.pdbx_strand_id
1 'polypeptide(L)'
;MAKKKAAKSNSKAPLFEDSLAELQEIVSTLEEGTAGLEESMENFERGVKLLRSCYQSLESAEQKIEILTRVDDDGNPVLEDFDATASIDTKGPAKTGRRKSSAKKTNKDDTESQNDRTLF
;
A
#
# COMPACT_ATOMS: atom_id res chain seq x y z
N MET A 1 -15.91 48.01 -1.53
CA MET A 1 -15.60 46.85 -2.41
C MET A 1 -14.16 46.42 -2.15
N ALA A 2 -13.92 45.21 -1.66
CA ALA A 2 -12.60 44.55 -1.74
C ALA A 2 -12.78 43.06 -1.41
N LYS A 3 -13.01 42.24 -2.44
CA LYS A 3 -13.16 40.79 -2.33
C LYS A 3 -11.74 40.20 -2.36
N LYS A 4 -11.15 39.91 -1.19
CA LYS A 4 -9.84 39.25 -1.07
C LYS A 4 -9.99 37.79 -1.51
N LYS A 5 -9.41 37.46 -2.67
CA LYS A 5 -9.37 36.10 -3.24
C LYS A 5 -8.71 35.13 -2.26
N ALA A 6 -9.39 34.03 -1.96
CA ALA A 6 -8.84 32.85 -1.31
C ALA A 6 -7.84 32.17 -2.26
N ALA A 7 -6.60 31.98 -1.80
CA ALA A 7 -5.62 31.12 -2.47
C ALA A 7 -6.01 29.66 -2.19
N LYS A 8 -6.42 28.93 -3.24
CA LYS A 8 -6.55 27.47 -3.20
C LYS A 8 -5.14 26.88 -3.13
N SER A 9 -4.72 26.38 -1.98
CA SER A 9 -3.57 25.48 -1.88
C SER A 9 -3.97 24.15 -2.52
N ASN A 10 -3.60 23.96 -3.78
CA ASN A 10 -3.64 22.64 -4.41
C ASN A 10 -2.55 21.79 -3.76
N SER A 11 -2.86 21.17 -2.62
CA SER A 11 -2.08 20.08 -2.06
C SER A 11 -2.33 18.82 -2.90
N LYS A 12 -1.86 18.82 -4.15
CA LYS A 12 -1.60 17.56 -4.84
C LYS A 12 -0.27 17.07 -4.31
N ALA A 13 -0.21 15.80 -3.92
CA ALA A 13 1.07 15.14 -3.71
C ALA A 13 1.95 15.39 -4.95
N PRO A 14 3.24 15.71 -4.77
CA PRO A 14 4.15 15.87 -5.90
C PRO A 14 4.09 14.61 -6.77
N LEU A 15 4.20 14.78 -8.09
CA LEU A 15 4.29 13.62 -8.98
C LEU A 15 5.58 12.85 -8.64
N PHE A 16 5.59 11.55 -8.97
CA PHE A 16 6.77 10.70 -8.70
C PHE A 16 8.05 11.31 -9.27
N GLU A 17 8.00 11.76 -10.53
CA GLU A 17 9.13 12.39 -11.22
C GLU A 17 9.62 13.66 -10.51
N ASP A 18 8.69 14.50 -10.02
CA ASP A 18 9.04 15.72 -9.28
C ASP A 18 9.75 15.37 -7.96
N SER A 19 9.23 14.38 -7.24
CA SER A 19 9.80 13.92 -5.96
C SER A 19 11.20 13.32 -6.15
N LEU A 20 11.39 12.60 -7.25
CA LEU A 20 12.65 11.99 -7.61
C LEU A 20 13.70 13.03 -8.02
N ALA A 21 13.30 14.03 -8.83
CA ALA A 21 14.18 15.11 -9.24
C ALA A 21 14.66 15.93 -8.03
N GLU A 22 13.75 16.27 -7.12
CA GLU A 22 14.09 16.99 -5.89
C GLU A 22 15.02 16.16 -4.99
N LEU A 23 14.80 14.84 -4.89
CA LEU A 23 15.68 13.95 -4.13
C LEU A 23 17.10 13.93 -4.71
N GLN A 24 17.25 13.91 -6.04
CA GLN A 24 18.55 13.93 -6.71
C GLN A 24 19.31 15.23 -6.44
N GLU A 25 18.62 16.37 -6.45
CA GLU A 25 19.21 17.68 -6.13
C GLU A 25 19.71 17.74 -4.68
N ILE A 26 18.91 17.23 -3.74
CA ILE A 26 19.29 17.12 -2.33
C ILE A 26 20.53 16.24 -2.16
N VAL A 27 20.57 15.08 -2.83
CA VAL A 27 21.72 14.17 -2.77
C VAL A 27 22.96 14.85 -3.33
N SER A 28 22.88 15.52 -4.49
CA SER A 28 24.00 16.29 -5.06
C SER A 28 24.53 17.32 -4.05
N THR A 29 23.63 18.09 -3.43
CA THR A 29 24.00 19.12 -2.45
C THR A 29 24.71 18.52 -1.23
N LEU A 30 24.25 17.35 -0.76
CA LEU A 30 24.87 16.65 0.37
C LEU A 30 26.24 16.05 -0.01
N GLU A 31 26.40 15.54 -1.23
CA GLU A 31 27.66 14.99 -1.75
C GLU A 31 28.71 16.08 -1.99
N GLU A 32 28.29 17.26 -2.42
CA GLU A 32 29.16 18.43 -2.60
C GLU A 32 29.75 18.93 -1.28
N GLY A 33 29.06 18.70 -0.15
CA GLY A 33 29.55 19.00 1.19
C GLY A 33 29.74 20.49 1.47
N THR A 34 29.17 21.38 0.66
CA THR A 34 29.24 22.83 0.82
C THR A 34 28.22 23.37 1.82
N ALA A 35 27.19 22.58 2.12
CA ALA A 35 26.13 22.93 3.06
C ALA A 35 26.63 22.88 4.52
N GLY A 36 26.12 23.78 5.35
CA GLY A 36 26.37 23.74 6.80
C GLY A 36 25.74 22.51 7.46
N LEU A 37 26.09 22.22 8.71
CA LEU A 37 25.54 21.07 9.44
C LEU A 37 24.00 21.11 9.55
N GLU A 38 23.44 22.28 9.91
CA GLU A 38 21.99 22.48 10.05
C GLU A 38 21.27 22.23 8.72
N GLU A 39 21.77 22.83 7.65
CA GLU A 39 21.24 22.68 6.29
C GLU A 39 21.37 21.23 5.80
N SER A 40 22.48 20.56 6.11
CA SER A 40 22.66 19.14 5.80
C SER A 40 21.64 18.25 6.53
N MET A 41 21.29 18.58 7.78
CA MET A 41 20.25 17.88 8.53
C MET A 41 18.86 18.11 7.94
N GLU A 42 18.54 19.35 7.55
CA GLU A 42 17.28 19.68 6.88
C GLU A 42 17.14 18.96 5.53
N ASN A 43 18.20 18.99 4.73
CA ASN A 43 18.29 18.30 3.45
C ASN A 43 18.13 16.78 3.62
N PHE A 44 18.79 16.19 4.62
CA PHE A 44 18.65 14.77 4.92
C PHE A 44 17.21 14.40 5.31
N GLU A 45 16.59 15.16 6.23
CA GLU A 45 15.20 14.91 6.65
C GLU A 45 14.24 15.01 5.45
N ARG A 46 14.42 16.02 4.61
CA ARG A 46 13.63 16.22 3.39
C ARG A 46 13.85 15.09 2.39
N GLY A 47 15.10 14.66 2.16
CA GLY A 47 15.43 13.53 1.30
C GLY A 47 14.75 12.24 1.76
N VAL A 48 14.74 11.95 3.07
CA VAL A 48 14.02 10.78 3.63
C VAL A 48 12.51 10.86 3.37
N LYS A 49 11.90 12.05 3.50
CA LYS A 49 10.47 12.24 3.20
C LYS A 49 10.16 11.98 1.73
N LEU A 50 10.97 12.52 0.81
CA LEU A 50 10.83 12.29 -0.63
C LEU A 50 10.98 10.81 -0.99
N LEU A 51 12.00 10.15 -0.44
CA LEU A 51 12.23 8.73 -0.65
C LEU A 51 11.02 7.87 -0.26
N ARG A 52 10.39 8.17 0.89
CA ARG A 52 9.16 7.49 1.32
C ARG A 52 7.99 7.74 0.36
N SER A 53 7.84 8.96 -0.15
CA SER A 53 6.83 9.31 -1.16
C SER A 53 7.03 8.54 -2.47
N CYS A 54 8.28 8.41 -2.92
CA CYS A 54 8.63 7.62 -4.10
C CYS A 54 8.22 6.15 -3.93
N TYR A 55 8.58 5.52 -2.80
CA TYR A 55 8.18 4.14 -2.52
C TYR A 55 6.66 3.94 -2.51
N GLN A 56 5.92 4.84 -1.85
CA GLN A 56 4.45 4.76 -1.84
C GLN A 56 3.84 4.89 -3.24
N SER A 57 4.44 5.72 -4.09
CA SER A 57 4.00 5.88 -5.47
C SER A 57 4.24 4.62 -6.30
N LEU A 58 5.40 3.97 -6.11
CA LEU A 58 5.73 2.70 -6.76
C LEU A 58 4.84 1.56 -6.28
N GLU A 59 4.59 1.45 -4.98
CA GLU A 59 3.69 0.45 -4.40
C GLU A 59 2.26 0.61 -4.95
N SER A 60 1.76 1.85 -5.04
CA SER A 60 0.44 2.10 -5.66
C SER A 60 0.40 1.73 -7.14
N ALA A 61 1.51 1.94 -7.87
CA ALA A 61 1.60 1.55 -9.26
C ALA A 61 1.65 0.03 -9.42
N GLU A 62 2.42 -0.66 -8.58
CA GLU A 62 2.51 -2.12 -8.55
C GLU A 62 1.15 -2.77 -8.29
N GLN A 63 0.42 -2.31 -7.27
CA GLN A 63 -0.93 -2.79 -6.97
C GLN A 63 -1.90 -2.60 -8.15
N LYS A 64 -1.82 -1.46 -8.84
CA LYS A 64 -2.64 -1.22 -10.03
C LYS A 64 -2.28 -2.16 -11.17
N ILE A 65 -0.99 -2.39 -11.38
CA ILE A 65 -0.52 -3.35 -12.39
C ILE A 65 -1.04 -4.73 -12.06
N GLU A 66 -0.89 -5.20 -10.82
CA GLU A 66 -1.35 -6.52 -10.37
C GLU A 66 -2.85 -6.72 -10.65
N ILE A 67 -3.68 -5.73 -10.29
CA ILE A 67 -5.12 -5.76 -10.56
C ILE A 67 -5.42 -5.85 -12.07
N LEU A 68 -4.66 -5.12 -12.90
CA LEU A 68 -4.85 -5.10 -14.35
C LEU A 68 -4.32 -6.36 -15.05
N THR A 69 -3.27 -6.97 -14.52
CA THR A 69 -2.61 -8.16 -15.10
C THR A 69 -3.15 -9.48 -14.58
N ARG A 70 -4.15 -9.46 -13.68
CA ARG A 70 -4.87 -10.67 -13.26
C ARG A 70 -5.66 -11.22 -14.43
N VAL A 71 -5.06 -12.16 -15.14
CA VAL A 71 -5.66 -12.96 -16.22
C VAL A 71 -5.47 -14.45 -15.95
N ASP A 72 -6.47 -15.26 -16.33
CA ASP A 72 -6.42 -16.72 -16.22
C ASP A 72 -5.62 -17.37 -17.36
N ASP A 73 -5.44 -18.69 -17.32
CA ASP A 73 -4.72 -19.47 -18.33
C ASP A 73 -5.34 -19.34 -19.75
N ASP A 74 -6.61 -18.92 -19.83
CA ASP A 74 -7.35 -18.69 -21.08
C ASP A 74 -7.34 -17.20 -21.51
N GLY A 75 -6.67 -16.32 -20.76
CA GLY A 75 -6.51 -14.89 -21.06
C GLY A 75 -7.69 -14.00 -20.65
N ASN A 76 -8.64 -14.52 -19.86
CA ASN A 76 -9.76 -13.73 -19.34
C ASN A 76 -9.37 -13.01 -18.04
N PRO A 77 -9.90 -11.80 -17.78
CA PRO A 77 -9.63 -11.09 -16.53
C PRO A 77 -10.14 -11.88 -15.32
N VAL A 78 -9.27 -12.13 -14.35
CA VAL A 78 -9.62 -12.79 -13.08
C VAL A 78 -10.26 -11.75 -12.17
N LEU A 79 -11.57 -11.88 -11.99
CA LEU A 79 -12.36 -11.02 -11.10
C LEU A 79 -12.36 -11.64 -9.70
N GLU A 80 -11.97 -10.87 -8.68
CA GLU A 80 -12.27 -11.26 -7.30
C GLU A 80 -13.72 -10.95 -6.95
N ASP A 81 -14.31 -11.79 -6.11
CA ASP A 81 -15.66 -11.57 -5.58
C ASP A 81 -15.69 -10.28 -4.77
N PHE A 82 -16.64 -9.40 -5.09
CA PHE A 82 -16.84 -8.16 -4.35
C PHE A 82 -17.29 -8.46 -2.93
N ASP A 83 -16.40 -8.28 -1.95
CA ASP A 83 -16.73 -8.41 -0.53
C ASP A 83 -17.58 -7.22 -0.06
N ALA A 84 -18.88 -7.45 0.03
CA ALA A 84 -19.86 -6.45 0.46
C ALA A 84 -19.68 -6.00 1.93
N THR A 85 -18.82 -6.65 2.72
CA THR A 85 -18.57 -6.27 4.12
C THR A 85 -17.56 -5.13 4.27
N ALA A 86 -16.74 -4.83 3.24
CA ALA A 86 -15.69 -3.82 3.30
C ALA A 86 -16.20 -2.35 3.35
N SER A 87 -17.47 -2.10 3.04
CA SER A 87 -18.09 -0.75 3.12
C SER A 87 -19.15 -0.61 4.22
N ILE A 88 -19.27 -1.57 5.14
CA ILE A 88 -20.27 -1.47 6.21
C ILE A 88 -19.59 -0.97 7.50
N ASP A 89 -19.72 0.33 7.78
CA ASP A 89 -19.55 0.88 9.12
C ASP A 89 -20.67 0.34 10.04
N THR A 90 -20.63 -0.94 10.42
CA THR A 90 -21.57 -1.51 11.39
C THR A 90 -21.21 -1.09 12.81
N LYS A 91 -21.77 0.03 13.26
CA LYS A 91 -21.98 0.27 14.70
C LYS A 91 -23.35 -0.27 15.15
N GLY A 92 -23.46 -1.60 15.20
CA GLY A 92 -24.38 -2.45 16.00
C GLY A 92 -25.92 -2.37 15.79
N PRO A 93 -26.73 -3.20 16.50
CA PRO A 93 -26.50 -4.55 17.02
C PRO A 93 -27.55 -5.62 16.59
N ALA A 94 -27.11 -6.88 16.56
CA ALA A 94 -27.82 -8.15 16.87
C ALA A 94 -29.28 -8.46 16.43
N LYS A 95 -29.43 -9.71 15.95
CA LYS A 95 -30.60 -10.64 15.96
C LYS A 95 -31.55 -10.64 14.76
N THR A 96 -31.46 -11.69 13.93
CA THR A 96 -32.62 -12.51 13.53
C THR A 96 -32.15 -13.93 13.23
N GLY A 97 -32.72 -14.91 13.92
CA GLY A 97 -32.25 -16.30 13.87
C GLY A 97 -32.81 -17.17 12.74
N ARG A 98 -32.34 -18.42 12.78
CA ARG A 98 -32.99 -19.67 12.38
C ARG A 98 -33.07 -19.99 10.89
N ARG A 99 -32.17 -20.87 10.44
CA ARG A 99 -32.55 -22.15 9.78
C ARG A 99 -31.61 -23.28 10.20
N LYS A 100 -32.23 -24.42 10.47
CA LYS A 100 -31.67 -25.70 10.94
C LYS A 100 -31.82 -26.70 9.80
N SER A 101 -30.74 -27.38 9.41
CA SER A 101 -30.66 -28.65 8.64
C SER A 101 -29.29 -28.67 7.94
N SER A 102 -28.48 -29.72 7.84
CA SER A 102 -28.49 -31.10 8.31
C SER A 102 -27.22 -31.73 7.70
N ALA A 103 -26.41 -32.42 8.52
CA ALA A 103 -25.53 -33.54 8.21
C ALA A 103 -24.72 -33.57 6.89
N LYS A 104 -23.37 -33.57 6.98
CA LYS A 104 -22.45 -34.62 6.46
C LYS A 104 -21.00 -34.28 6.85
N LYS A 105 -20.40 -34.93 7.86
CA LYS A 105 -19.60 -36.18 7.82
C LYS A 105 -18.18 -35.99 7.25
N THR A 106 -17.21 -35.94 8.18
CA THR A 106 -15.86 -36.53 8.16
C THR A 106 -14.90 -36.21 7.00
N ASN A 107 -13.75 -35.59 7.30
CA ASN A 107 -12.54 -36.39 7.54
C ASN A 107 -11.52 -35.66 8.40
N LYS A 108 -10.88 -36.45 9.25
CA LYS A 108 -9.93 -36.10 10.30
C LYS A 108 -8.54 -36.06 9.67
N ASP A 109 -7.82 -34.98 9.93
CA ASP A 109 -6.40 -34.81 9.70
C ASP A 109 -5.61 -36.00 10.24
N ASP A 110 -4.87 -36.66 9.37
CA ASP A 110 -3.69 -37.45 9.71
C ASP A 110 -2.61 -37.08 8.69
N THR A 111 -1.88 -35.99 8.93
CA THR A 111 -0.54 -35.83 8.38
C THR A 111 0.34 -35.13 9.41
N GLU A 112 0.54 -35.83 10.53
CA GLU A 112 1.68 -35.60 11.40
C GLU A 112 2.93 -36.07 10.63
N SER A 113 3.55 -35.15 9.88
CA SER A 113 4.88 -35.35 9.33
C SER A 113 5.86 -35.33 10.50
N GLN A 114 6.12 -36.51 11.04
CA GLN A 114 7.31 -36.76 11.84
C GLN A 114 8.52 -36.48 10.95
N ASN A 115 9.09 -35.29 11.09
CA ASN A 115 10.45 -34.99 10.66
C ASN A 115 11.41 -35.77 11.56
N ASP A 116 11.53 -37.07 11.29
CA ASP A 116 12.56 -37.94 11.81
C ASP A 116 13.62 -38.08 10.71
N ARG A 117 14.56 -37.13 10.68
CA ARG A 117 15.86 -37.37 10.06
C ARG A 117 16.94 -36.58 10.76
N THR A 118 17.34 -37.15 11.89
CA THR A 118 18.72 -37.09 12.37
C THR A 118 19.68 -37.66 11.31
N LEU A 119 20.94 -37.18 11.36
CA LEU A 119 22.17 -37.73 10.76
C LEU A 119 22.36 -37.45 9.26
N PHE A 120 22.91 -36.28 8.92
CA PHE A 120 24.37 -36.03 8.78
C PHE A 120 24.63 -34.52 8.84
#